data_AF-A0A7T4MSJ3-F1
#
_entry.id   AF-A0A7T4MSJ3-F1
#
_cell.length_a   1.000
_cell.length_b   1.000
_cell.length_c   1.000
_cell.angle_alpha   90.00
_cell.angle_beta   90.00
_cell.angle_gamma   90.00
#
_symmetry.space_group_name_H-M   'P 1'
#
loop_
_entity.id
_entity.type
_entity.pdbx_description
1 polymer ?
#
loop_
_entity_poly.entity_id
_entity_poly.type
_entity_poly.pdbx_seq_one_letter_code
_entity_poly.pdbx_strand_id
1 'polypeptide(L)'
;MAARASSWTALGTVLLLGAGLLTGCAQRAPEVTGEILTHYQRDGVRQALGEPVEDQRCGLPGDGCEQAFQRGRIFWSPSSGAAHLVAGPLLDWYTGHGGPEGDYGWPAESLETGARQLRTGHAADGASWLLVRREGSGEAPGRSAASAPVSAASAAAQEQDAEESGDGVVPVRTSGAIGAYWLAHREQLGAPSSRTPEGERCDEAPTPVCRQSFDRADLLWDAAHGAQPVRGAFRGRYEEAMGAAEAPERTLPGGVVLQSFLAADGTRTVLRWGARDGVAVGALHGRVQADEQGYLSVLPERGREDPARALDAVAAVHGLGEARGPVQTGPGGVVSREHAGGVAVLSPEGTAVAMSAPVLRQWLRESALVGAPVASARGEDGRIRTRFTAMTLAHHPERAGLVMAEDQALGAGDALVLGDSQLLDGDHDGSWVSRSIRALGWTPHYRARGGIGVVADGSKDHYGSYLDGVAGGRWVLPAGNPGLVYVQGSGNDVGVAPERLREGTARLLRTLKEAYPQSRIVLSGVISKKGATARDRVADALEQVARVEGVEFVPLRGKITEWHAEGDLVDGKHFSAPTGHEKMAAAYTPYLRERLAR
;
A
#
# COMPACT_ATOMS: atom_id res chain seq x y z
N MET A 1 70.67 87.30 -2.67
CA MET A 1 70.08 88.63 -2.96
C MET A 1 68.61 88.54 -2.57
N ALA A 2 68.07 89.25 -1.56
CA ALA A 2 68.28 90.61 -1.06
C ALA A 2 67.49 91.71 -1.82
N ALA A 3 66.22 91.83 -1.43
CA ALA A 3 65.35 93.01 -1.34
C ALA A 3 65.35 94.14 -2.40
N ARG A 4 64.14 94.43 -2.93
CA ARG A 4 63.46 95.75 -3.04
C ARG A 4 61.97 95.47 -3.40
N ALA A 5 60.98 96.05 -2.72
CA ALA A 5 60.41 97.41 -2.87
C ALA A 5 59.74 97.62 -4.26
N SER A 6 58.58 98.28 -4.42
CA SER A 6 57.97 99.34 -3.60
C SER A 6 56.43 99.50 -3.75
N SER A 7 55.82 100.04 -2.69
CA SER A 7 54.61 100.90 -2.54
C SER A 7 53.99 101.57 -3.79
N TRP A 8 52.72 102.04 -3.83
CA TRP A 8 51.77 102.55 -2.79
C TRP A 8 50.30 102.12 -3.15
N THR A 9 49.13 102.50 -2.56
CA THR A 9 48.70 103.48 -1.51
C THR A 9 47.32 103.09 -0.88
N ALA A 10 46.84 103.93 0.06
CA ALA A 10 45.47 104.16 0.59
C ALA A 10 44.28 104.18 -0.43
N LEU A 11 42.98 104.13 -0.05
CA LEU A 11 42.22 104.31 1.22
C LEU A 11 40.85 103.56 1.13
N GLY A 12 40.21 103.16 2.25
CA GLY A 12 38.82 102.68 2.22
C GLY A 12 38.34 101.86 3.42
N THR A 13 37.77 102.51 4.45
CA THR A 13 37.30 101.85 5.68
C THR A 13 35.82 101.47 5.63
N VAL A 14 35.48 100.18 5.73
CA VAL A 14 34.20 99.71 6.30
C VAL A 14 34.48 98.48 7.17
N LEU A 15 34.01 98.51 8.41
CA LEU A 15 34.12 97.40 9.36
C LEU A 15 32.76 96.71 9.49
N LEU A 16 32.64 95.49 8.97
CA LEU A 16 31.44 94.65 9.10
C LEU A 16 31.83 93.22 9.48
N LEU A 17 31.45 92.81 10.69
CA LEU A 17 31.61 91.45 11.19
C LEU A 17 30.55 90.52 10.56
N GLY A 18 30.85 90.05 9.35
CA GLY A 18 30.05 89.02 8.67
C GLY A 18 30.26 87.64 9.29
N ALA A 19 29.54 87.34 10.37
CA ALA A 19 29.50 86.00 10.95
C ALA A 19 28.76 85.03 10.01
N GLY A 20 29.49 84.45 9.05
CA GLY A 20 28.99 83.46 8.10
C GLY A 20 28.61 82.15 8.80
N LEU A 21 27.40 82.08 9.32
CA LEU A 21 26.82 80.86 9.87
C LEU A 21 26.76 79.77 8.79
N LEU A 22 27.52 78.70 8.98
CA LEU A 22 27.24 77.42 8.34
C LEU A 22 26.00 76.80 9.01
N THR A 23 24.80 77.29 8.66
CA THR A 23 23.53 76.62 8.94
C THR A 23 23.37 75.38 8.05
N GLY A 24 24.31 74.45 8.17
CA GLY A 24 24.04 73.05 7.87
C GLY A 24 23.02 72.55 8.90
N CYS A 25 21.97 71.88 8.44
CA CYS A 25 20.98 71.30 9.33
C CYS A 25 21.60 70.14 10.12
N ALA A 26 22.15 70.45 11.30
CA ALA A 26 22.48 69.47 12.31
C ALA A 26 21.16 68.87 12.84
N GLN A 27 20.64 67.90 12.11
CA GLN A 27 19.49 67.10 12.52
C GLN A 27 19.81 66.48 13.89
N ARG A 28 18.89 66.64 14.86
CA ARG A 28 19.01 65.99 16.16
C ARG A 28 19.09 64.48 15.91
N ALA A 29 20.08 63.82 16.50
CA ALA A 29 20.14 62.35 16.47
C ALA A 29 18.83 61.80 17.05
N PRO A 30 18.13 60.87 16.37
CA PRO A 30 16.82 60.44 16.79
C PRO A 30 16.83 59.89 18.22
N GLU A 31 15.82 60.23 19.01
CA GLU A 31 15.81 59.87 20.43
C GLU A 31 15.32 58.43 20.62
N VAL A 32 16.05 57.66 21.43
CA VAL A 32 15.74 56.26 21.76
C VAL A 32 15.24 56.23 23.19
N THR A 33 14.01 55.75 23.42
CA THR A 33 13.34 55.87 24.73
C THR A 33 12.66 54.56 25.20
N GLY A 34 12.21 54.53 26.45
CA GLY A 34 11.40 53.44 27.01
C GLY A 34 12.04 52.06 26.88
N GLU A 35 11.23 51.03 26.65
CA GLU A 35 11.71 49.65 26.51
C GLU A 35 12.59 49.41 25.27
N ILE A 36 12.46 50.25 24.24
CA ILE A 36 13.37 50.23 23.08
C ILE A 36 14.78 50.67 23.51
N LEU A 37 14.91 51.68 24.37
CA LEU A 37 16.18 52.05 24.99
C LEU A 37 16.70 50.94 25.93
N THR A 38 15.85 50.35 26.76
CA THR A 38 16.17 49.21 27.64
C THR A 38 16.73 48.01 26.86
N HIS A 39 16.30 47.82 25.61
CA HIS A 39 16.88 46.81 24.71
C HIS A 39 18.16 47.30 24.02
N TYR A 40 18.15 48.51 23.44
CA TYR A 40 19.30 49.09 22.71
C TYR A 40 20.58 49.19 23.57
N GLN A 41 20.44 49.39 24.88
CA GLN A 41 21.54 49.47 25.84
C GLN A 41 22.13 48.11 26.27
N ARG A 42 21.57 46.98 25.83
CA ARG A 42 22.12 45.65 26.16
C ARG A 42 23.46 45.41 25.45
N ASP A 43 24.32 44.60 26.07
CA ASP A 43 25.63 44.27 25.52
C ASP A 43 25.51 43.70 24.09
N GLY A 44 26.41 44.12 23.21
CA GLY A 44 26.41 43.75 21.78
C GLY A 44 25.34 44.46 20.93
N VAL A 45 24.13 44.73 21.45
CA VAL A 45 22.98 45.23 20.67
C VAL A 45 23.28 46.51 19.89
N ARG A 46 23.80 47.55 20.55
CA ARG A 46 24.18 48.81 19.87
C ARG A 46 25.27 48.60 18.81
N GLN A 47 26.16 47.64 19.00
CA GLN A 47 27.23 47.32 18.04
C GLN A 47 26.66 46.57 16.83
N ALA A 48 25.69 45.68 17.04
CA ALA A 48 24.96 44.98 15.98
C ALA A 48 24.13 45.96 15.13
N LEU A 49 23.30 46.81 15.74
CA LEU A 49 22.38 47.72 15.05
C LEU A 49 23.04 48.98 14.47
N GLY A 50 24.04 49.54 15.15
CA GLY A 50 24.50 50.90 14.88
C GLY A 50 23.54 51.95 15.43
N GLU A 51 23.75 53.22 15.05
CA GLU A 51 22.97 54.34 15.58
C GLU A 51 21.54 54.40 15.00
N PRO A 52 20.57 55.03 15.70
CA PRO A 52 19.21 55.20 15.22
C PRO A 52 19.18 56.10 13.96
N VAL A 53 18.24 55.82 13.06
CA VAL A 53 18.05 56.54 11.77
C VAL A 53 16.67 57.17 11.63
N GLU A 54 15.69 56.74 12.42
CA GLU A 54 14.34 57.31 12.51
C GLU A 54 13.98 57.60 13.98
N ASP A 55 13.10 58.58 14.22
CA ASP A 55 12.48 58.75 15.54
C ASP A 55 11.52 57.58 15.85
N GLN A 56 11.30 57.32 17.14
CA GLN A 56 10.49 56.20 17.61
C GLN A 56 9.01 56.36 17.20
N ARG A 57 8.48 55.44 16.39
CA ARG A 57 7.09 55.40 15.93
C ARG A 57 6.24 54.63 16.95
N CYS A 58 5.31 55.29 17.62
CA CYS A 58 4.43 54.72 18.65
C CYS A 58 2.95 54.87 18.30
N GLY A 59 2.08 54.12 19.00
CA GLY A 59 0.64 54.06 18.71
C GLY A 59 0.27 52.97 17.72
N LEU A 60 1.15 51.98 17.54
CA LEU A 60 0.93 50.80 16.71
C LEU A 60 -0.03 49.81 17.41
N PRO A 61 -0.63 48.84 16.68
CA PRO A 61 -1.69 47.98 17.22
C PRO A 61 -1.38 47.34 18.58
N GLY A 62 -2.19 47.67 19.59
CA GLY A 62 -1.97 47.26 20.98
C GLY A 62 -1.01 48.17 21.76
N ASP A 63 -0.99 49.47 21.45
CA ASP A 63 -0.15 50.52 22.07
C ASP A 63 1.36 50.27 21.98
N GLY A 64 1.80 49.63 20.88
CA GLY A 64 3.19 49.33 20.62
C GLY A 64 3.99 50.48 20.00
N CYS A 65 5.30 50.29 19.95
CA CYS A 65 6.28 51.19 19.36
C CYS A 65 7.33 50.42 18.54
N GLU A 66 7.99 51.11 17.61
CA GLU A 66 9.16 50.63 16.89
C GLU A 66 10.17 51.77 16.67
N GLN A 67 11.43 51.43 16.37
CA GLN A 67 12.44 52.40 15.94
C GLN A 67 13.49 51.77 15.02
N ALA A 68 13.87 52.49 13.96
CA ALA A 68 14.88 52.06 13.00
C ALA A 68 16.30 52.49 13.38
N PHE A 69 17.25 51.61 13.08
CA PHE A 69 18.68 51.78 13.25
C PHE A 69 19.41 51.37 11.97
N GLN A 70 20.69 51.73 11.84
CA GLN A 70 21.49 51.52 10.61
C GLN A 70 21.49 50.08 10.05
N ARG A 71 21.23 49.05 10.86
CA ARG A 71 21.25 47.63 10.47
C ARG A 71 20.05 46.80 10.96
N GLY A 72 18.96 47.45 11.41
CA GLY A 72 17.75 46.74 11.83
C GLY A 72 16.71 47.64 12.50
N ARG A 73 15.60 47.06 12.96
CA ARG A 73 14.52 47.76 13.68
C ARG A 73 14.30 47.08 15.04
N ILE A 74 14.12 47.85 16.11
CA ILE A 74 13.64 47.33 17.40
C ILE A 74 12.13 47.56 17.45
N PHE A 75 11.38 46.53 17.81
CA PHE A 75 9.94 46.55 18.04
C PHE A 75 9.63 46.34 19.52
N TRP A 76 8.55 46.90 20.02
CA TRP A 76 8.06 46.67 21.37
C TRP A 76 6.53 46.78 21.42
N SER A 77 5.90 45.92 22.21
CA SER A 77 4.50 46.10 22.60
C SER A 77 4.23 45.60 24.02
N PRO A 78 3.21 46.14 24.71
CA PRO A 78 2.70 45.58 25.96
C PRO A 78 2.37 44.08 25.87
N SER A 79 1.99 43.59 24.68
CA SER A 79 1.60 42.20 24.44
C SER A 79 2.76 41.25 24.11
N SER A 80 3.89 41.75 23.58
CA SER A 80 5.14 40.97 23.46
C SER A 80 5.90 40.92 24.80
N GLY A 81 5.70 41.92 25.67
CA GLY A 81 6.25 41.95 27.04
C GLY A 81 7.75 42.21 27.13
N ALA A 82 8.46 42.22 25.99
CA ALA A 82 9.85 42.61 25.85
C ALA A 82 10.04 43.34 24.52
N ALA A 83 11.05 44.20 24.43
CA ALA A 83 11.47 44.76 23.15
C ALA A 83 12.34 43.76 22.40
N HIS A 84 12.23 43.74 21.07
CA HIS A 84 12.79 42.75 20.17
C HIS A 84 13.50 43.40 18.98
N LEU A 85 14.80 43.13 18.82
CA LEU A 85 15.60 43.49 17.65
C LEU A 85 15.30 42.53 16.49
N VAL A 86 15.08 43.03 15.28
CA VAL A 86 15.02 42.23 14.05
C VAL A 86 15.91 42.89 12.97
N ALA A 87 16.65 42.10 12.21
CA ALA A 87 17.66 42.57 11.25
C ALA A 87 17.79 41.71 9.98
N GLY A 88 18.26 42.33 8.89
CA GLY A 88 18.50 41.70 7.59
C GLY A 88 17.23 41.20 6.88
N PRO A 89 17.33 40.29 5.89
CA PRO A 89 16.21 39.96 4.98
C PRO A 89 14.92 39.43 5.63
N LEU A 90 14.95 38.99 6.90
CA LEU A 90 13.73 38.69 7.65
C LEU A 90 13.00 39.96 8.10
N LEU A 91 13.70 41.03 8.45
CA LEU A 91 13.14 42.37 8.67
C LEU A 91 12.58 42.94 7.36
N ASP A 92 13.35 42.86 6.29
CA ASP A 92 13.03 43.48 5.01
C ASP A 92 11.72 42.87 4.45
N TRP A 93 11.62 41.53 4.44
CA TRP A 93 10.38 40.82 4.08
C TRP A 93 9.22 41.13 5.05
N TYR A 94 9.46 41.07 6.37
CA TYR A 94 8.42 41.28 7.39
C TYR A 94 7.82 42.68 7.33
N THR A 95 8.66 43.71 7.17
CA THR A 95 8.20 45.10 7.04
C THR A 95 7.56 45.38 5.67
N GLY A 96 8.00 44.70 4.61
CA GLY A 96 7.30 44.67 3.32
C GLY A 96 5.87 44.12 3.41
N HIS A 97 5.61 43.19 4.33
CA HIS A 97 4.27 42.65 4.64
C HIS A 97 3.57 43.42 5.78
N GLY A 98 3.86 44.71 5.95
CA GLY A 98 3.19 45.59 6.92
C GLY A 98 3.71 45.49 8.37
N GLY A 99 4.66 44.61 8.66
CA GLY A 99 5.26 44.48 9.99
C GLY A 99 4.22 44.20 11.09
N PRO A 100 4.23 44.92 12.22
CA PRO A 100 3.25 44.75 13.30
C PRO A 100 1.80 45.10 12.92
N GLU A 101 1.61 45.81 11.81
CA GLU A 101 0.31 46.25 11.30
C GLU A 101 -0.28 45.28 10.25
N GLY A 102 0.50 44.30 9.79
CA GLY A 102 0.10 43.25 8.83
C GLY A 102 -0.10 41.87 9.46
N ASP A 103 -0.39 40.87 8.61
CA ASP A 103 -0.94 39.54 8.96
C ASP A 103 -0.09 38.68 9.93
N TYR A 104 1.17 39.05 10.12
CA TYR A 104 2.13 38.31 10.93
C TYR A 104 2.24 38.81 12.36
N GLY A 105 1.74 40.00 12.68
CA GLY A 105 1.73 40.58 14.03
C GLY A 105 3.12 40.90 14.58
N TRP A 106 3.21 41.07 15.91
CA TRP A 106 4.43 41.53 16.60
C TRP A 106 5.54 40.47 16.64
N PRO A 107 6.84 40.84 16.61
CA PRO A 107 7.93 39.90 16.86
C PRO A 107 7.90 39.36 18.30
N ALA A 108 8.24 38.09 18.47
CA ALA A 108 8.26 37.39 19.76
C ALA A 108 9.67 36.90 20.19
N GLU A 109 10.68 37.10 19.34
CA GLU A 109 12.08 36.80 19.63
C GLU A 109 13.00 37.86 18.99
N SER A 110 14.25 37.95 19.43
CA SER A 110 15.22 38.91 18.89
C SER A 110 16.20 38.19 17.94
N LEU A 111 16.47 38.77 16.77
CA LEU A 111 17.25 38.15 15.70
C LEU A 111 18.43 39.01 15.24
N GLU A 112 19.64 38.55 15.54
CA GLU A 112 20.86 39.11 14.97
C GLU A 112 21.00 38.83 13.46
N THR A 113 21.84 39.62 12.80
CA THR A 113 22.12 39.53 11.36
C THR A 113 22.55 38.13 10.94
N GLY A 114 21.79 37.50 10.04
CA GLY A 114 22.05 36.15 9.54
C GLY A 114 21.13 35.06 10.12
N ALA A 115 20.20 35.42 10.99
CA ALA A 115 19.11 34.54 11.41
C ALA A 115 18.33 33.95 10.21
N ARG A 116 17.80 32.73 10.40
CA ARG A 116 17.10 31.94 9.37
C ARG A 116 15.60 31.75 9.61
N GLN A 117 15.10 32.15 10.77
CA GLN A 117 13.68 32.10 11.09
C GLN A 117 13.32 33.23 12.06
N LEU A 118 12.09 33.76 11.98
CA LEU A 118 11.52 34.74 12.92
C LEU A 118 10.18 34.27 13.47
N ARG A 119 10.03 34.25 14.79
CA ARG A 119 8.72 34.14 15.45
C ARG A 119 8.02 35.49 15.53
N THR A 120 6.76 35.51 15.07
CA THR A 120 5.85 36.64 15.24
C THR A 120 4.46 36.16 15.69
N GLY A 121 3.56 37.07 16.06
CA GLY A 121 2.17 36.73 16.31
C GLY A 121 1.26 37.89 16.73
N HIS A 122 -0.05 37.66 16.64
CA HIS A 122 -1.07 38.54 17.17
C HIS A 122 -1.59 38.00 18.51
N ALA A 123 -1.37 38.77 19.59
CA ALA A 123 -1.85 38.40 20.92
C ALA A 123 -3.39 38.51 21.08
N ALA A 124 -4.09 39.13 20.13
CA ALA A 124 -5.53 39.36 20.19
C ALA A 124 -6.38 38.14 19.79
N ASP A 125 -5.90 37.33 18.83
CA ASP A 125 -6.56 36.10 18.36
C ASP A 125 -5.73 34.83 18.68
N GLY A 126 -4.47 34.98 19.10
CA GLY A 126 -3.55 33.87 19.34
C GLY A 126 -2.88 33.32 18.07
N ALA A 127 -2.93 34.05 16.94
CA ALA A 127 -2.13 33.70 15.78
C ALA A 127 -0.64 33.78 16.12
N SER A 128 0.09 32.70 15.87
CA SER A 128 1.55 32.67 15.94
C SER A 128 2.10 32.14 14.63
N TRP A 129 3.23 32.69 14.22
CA TRP A 129 3.89 32.41 12.97
C TRP A 129 5.37 32.12 13.17
N LEU A 130 5.94 31.32 12.28
CA LEU A 130 7.38 31.23 12.07
C LEU A 130 7.67 31.55 10.61
N LEU A 131 8.28 32.71 10.37
CA LEU A 131 8.74 33.14 9.06
C LEU A 131 10.09 32.46 8.80
N VAL A 132 10.19 31.57 7.81
CA VAL A 132 11.40 30.75 7.57
C VAL A 132 12.10 31.18 6.29
N ARG A 133 13.33 31.66 6.41
CA ARG A 133 14.17 32.04 5.27
C ARG A 133 14.82 30.82 4.62
N ARG A 134 14.48 30.58 3.35
CA ARG A 134 15.17 29.66 2.44
C ARG A 134 16.59 30.14 2.18
N GLU A 135 17.49 29.21 1.90
CA GLU A 135 18.68 29.54 1.12
C GLU A 135 18.25 29.75 -0.34
N GLY A 136 18.56 30.91 -0.90
CA GLY A 136 18.58 31.08 -2.36
C GLY A 136 19.70 30.23 -2.96
N SER A 137 19.57 29.86 -4.23
CA SER A 137 20.56 29.05 -4.96
C SER A 137 21.83 29.85 -5.28
N GLY A 138 22.62 30.16 -4.25
CA GLY A 138 23.93 30.78 -4.38
C GLY A 138 24.89 29.84 -5.13
N GLU A 139 25.57 30.40 -6.13
CA GLU A 139 26.46 29.66 -7.02
C GLU A 139 27.58 28.94 -6.25
N ALA A 140 27.67 27.62 -6.40
CA ALA A 140 28.68 26.83 -5.71
C ALA A 140 30.07 27.10 -6.31
N PRO A 141 31.11 27.40 -5.51
CA PRO A 141 32.44 27.68 -6.02
C PRO A 141 32.97 26.46 -6.79
N GLY A 142 33.27 26.69 -8.08
CA GLY A 142 33.29 25.65 -9.10
C GLY A 142 34.22 24.46 -8.81
N ARG A 143 33.70 23.24 -9.03
CA ARG A 143 34.51 22.03 -9.23
C ARG A 143 34.50 21.65 -10.70
N SER A 144 35.69 21.43 -11.25
CA SER A 144 35.91 21.16 -12.67
C SER A 144 35.11 19.95 -13.17
N ALA A 145 34.58 20.06 -14.39
CA ALA A 145 33.91 18.96 -15.06
C ALA A 145 34.90 17.82 -15.39
N ALA A 146 34.42 16.58 -15.25
CA ALA A 146 35.02 15.39 -15.85
C ALA A 146 33.87 14.55 -16.45
N SER A 147 33.97 14.22 -17.74
CA SER A 147 32.85 13.79 -18.56
C SER A 147 32.81 12.28 -18.83
N ALA A 148 31.63 11.66 -18.70
CA ALA A 148 31.27 10.42 -19.38
C ALA A 148 29.75 10.43 -19.69
N PRO A 149 29.29 9.92 -20.85
CA PRO A 149 27.90 10.11 -21.29
C PRO A 149 26.98 8.93 -20.95
N VAL A 150 25.68 9.24 -20.80
CA VAL A 150 24.57 8.29 -20.98
C VAL A 150 23.56 8.94 -21.95
N SER A 151 22.99 8.16 -22.87
CA SER A 151 22.16 8.67 -23.97
C SER A 151 20.75 9.11 -23.53
N ALA A 152 20.20 10.10 -24.23
CA ALA A 152 18.93 10.74 -23.89
C ALA A 152 17.68 9.86 -24.08
N ALA A 153 16.71 10.00 -23.15
CA ALA A 153 15.34 9.52 -23.32
C ALA A 153 14.27 10.32 -22.52
N SER A 154 14.54 11.56 -22.09
CA SER A 154 13.55 12.44 -21.43
C SER A 154 14.01 13.90 -21.37
N ALA A 155 13.68 14.72 -22.39
CA ALA A 155 14.09 16.13 -22.47
C ALA A 155 13.06 17.02 -23.21
N ALA A 156 11.94 17.31 -22.53
CA ALA A 156 10.98 18.40 -22.78
C ALA A 156 10.06 18.43 -21.55
N ALA A 157 10.04 19.41 -20.63
CA ALA A 157 10.58 20.78 -20.63
C ALA A 157 9.93 21.70 -21.70
N GLN A 158 9.54 22.93 -21.39
CA GLN A 158 9.85 23.76 -20.20
C GLN A 158 8.59 24.37 -19.58
N GLU A 159 8.55 24.46 -18.26
CA GLU A 159 7.74 25.46 -17.56
C GLU A 159 8.34 26.86 -17.85
N GLN A 160 7.49 27.84 -18.16
CA GLN A 160 7.85 29.26 -18.21
C GLN A 160 7.12 29.95 -17.07
N ASP A 161 7.79 30.08 -15.93
CA ASP A 161 7.38 30.98 -14.85
C ASP A 161 8.55 31.89 -14.48
N ALA A 162 8.23 33.09 -13.98
CA ALA A 162 9.08 34.26 -14.08
C ALA A 162 10.21 34.34 -13.02
N GLU A 163 11.23 35.14 -13.34
CA GLU A 163 12.06 35.78 -12.32
C GLU A 163 11.21 36.80 -11.53
N GLU A 164 10.62 36.40 -10.40
CA GLU A 164 10.13 37.33 -9.39
C GLU A 164 10.98 37.27 -8.11
N SER A 165 11.45 38.45 -7.70
CA SER A 165 12.40 38.63 -6.61
C SER A 165 11.73 38.70 -5.24
N GLY A 166 11.25 37.57 -4.73
CA GLY A 166 10.89 37.40 -3.32
C GLY A 166 12.08 36.92 -2.49
N ASP A 167 12.32 37.49 -1.30
CA ASP A 167 13.48 37.25 -0.42
C ASP A 167 13.62 35.82 0.18
N GLY A 168 12.87 34.85 -0.35
CA GLY A 168 12.92 33.45 0.04
C GLY A 168 12.38 33.18 1.44
N VAL A 169 11.66 34.12 2.07
CA VAL A 169 10.98 33.88 3.35
C VAL A 169 9.63 33.25 3.08
N VAL A 170 9.34 32.13 3.75
CA VAL A 170 8.05 31.42 3.68
C VAL A 170 7.45 31.33 5.09
N PRO A 171 6.23 31.85 5.33
CA PRO A 171 5.60 31.83 6.65
C PRO A 171 4.96 30.48 6.96
N VAL A 172 4.93 30.11 8.24
CA VAL A 172 4.23 28.90 8.75
C VAL A 172 3.37 29.31 9.93
N ARG A 173 2.06 29.04 9.90
CA ARG A 173 1.15 29.37 11.00
C ARG A 173 1.30 28.36 12.14
N THR A 174 2.13 28.65 13.13
CA THR A 174 2.47 27.70 14.21
C THR A 174 1.35 27.45 15.21
N SER A 175 0.30 28.28 15.26
CA SER A 175 -0.96 27.95 15.94
C SER A 175 -2.01 27.28 15.04
N GLY A 176 -1.74 27.17 13.73
CA GLY A 176 -2.52 26.36 12.79
C GLY A 176 -2.12 24.88 12.85
N ALA A 177 -3.02 24.00 12.43
CA ALA A 177 -2.80 22.55 12.50
C ALA A 177 -1.64 22.07 11.60
N ILE A 178 -1.50 22.67 10.42
CA ILE A 178 -0.37 22.40 9.49
C ILE A 178 0.96 22.79 10.12
N GLY A 179 1.07 24.02 10.66
CA GLY A 179 2.30 24.47 11.31
C GLY A 179 2.63 23.72 12.60
N ALA A 180 1.63 23.33 13.39
CA ALA A 180 1.81 22.50 14.57
C ALA A 180 2.30 21.07 14.22
N TYR A 181 1.70 20.44 13.19
CA TYR A 181 2.18 19.15 12.68
C TYR A 181 3.61 19.27 12.14
N TRP A 182 3.92 20.34 11.40
CA TRP A 182 5.26 20.58 10.89
C TRP A 182 6.30 20.77 12.00
N LEU A 183 6.00 21.56 13.03
CA LEU A 183 6.88 21.76 14.18
C LEU A 183 7.25 20.45 14.87
N ALA A 184 6.31 19.50 14.98
CA ALA A 184 6.55 18.17 15.54
C ALA A 184 7.37 17.24 14.61
N HIS A 185 7.43 17.52 13.31
CA HIS A 185 8.01 16.63 12.29
C HIS A 185 9.10 17.30 11.41
N ARG A 186 9.70 18.43 11.81
CA ARG A 186 10.67 19.20 10.99
C ARG A 186 11.78 18.34 10.38
N GLU A 187 12.33 17.40 11.16
CA GLU A 187 13.39 16.49 10.71
C GLU A 187 12.96 15.52 9.60
N GLN A 188 11.65 15.24 9.47
CA GLN A 188 11.08 14.36 8.44
C GLN A 188 10.59 15.15 7.22
N LEU A 189 10.06 16.35 7.41
CA LEU A 189 9.44 17.15 6.34
C LEU A 189 10.41 18.13 5.68
N GLY A 190 11.40 18.65 6.41
CA GLY A 190 12.31 19.70 5.97
C GLY A 190 11.80 21.11 6.30
N ALA A 191 12.34 22.12 5.64
CA ALA A 191 11.85 23.49 5.72
C ALA A 191 10.61 23.68 4.81
N PRO A 192 9.83 24.77 4.98
CA PRO A 192 8.76 25.14 4.06
C PRO A 192 9.31 25.37 2.65
N SER A 193 8.53 25.13 1.61
CA SER A 193 8.95 25.11 0.21
C SER A 193 8.40 26.30 -0.58
N SER A 194 9.15 26.76 -1.58
CA SER A 194 8.73 27.80 -2.53
C SER A 194 7.56 27.41 -3.43
N ARG A 195 7.07 26.16 -3.36
CA ARG A 195 5.78 25.74 -3.95
C ARG A 195 4.56 26.42 -3.31
N THR A 196 4.70 26.91 -2.09
CA THR A 196 3.67 27.69 -1.37
C THR A 196 4.36 28.88 -0.67
N PRO A 197 4.81 29.89 -1.43
CA PRO A 197 5.71 30.91 -0.92
C PRO A 197 5.05 31.85 0.09
N GLU A 198 3.74 32.07 0.00
CA GLU A 198 2.94 32.85 0.97
C GLU A 198 2.48 32.00 2.18
N GLY A 199 2.89 30.73 2.25
CA GLY A 199 2.59 29.84 3.37
C GLY A 199 1.37 28.94 3.16
N GLU A 200 0.45 28.94 4.13
CA GLU A 200 -0.73 28.07 4.13
C GLU A 200 -1.84 28.66 3.24
N ARG A 201 -2.21 27.95 2.17
CA ARG A 201 -3.30 28.32 1.25
C ARG A 201 -4.50 27.39 1.45
N CYS A 202 -5.73 27.88 1.30
CA CYS A 202 -6.95 27.07 1.46
C CYS A 202 -7.92 27.24 0.27
N ASP A 203 -8.60 26.16 -0.09
CA ASP A 203 -9.53 26.12 -1.22
C ASP A 203 -10.87 26.80 -0.88
N GLU A 204 -11.48 27.53 -1.83
CA GLU A 204 -12.76 28.22 -1.66
C GLU A 204 -13.98 27.25 -1.72
N ALA A 205 -14.02 26.29 -0.80
CA ALA A 205 -15.07 25.27 -0.69
C ALA A 205 -15.83 25.36 0.65
N PRO A 206 -17.10 24.88 0.74
CA PRO A 206 -17.84 24.79 2.00
C PRO A 206 -17.15 23.91 3.07
N THR A 207 -16.35 22.94 2.62
CA THR A 207 -15.40 22.17 3.42
C THR A 207 -14.01 22.44 2.83
N PRO A 208 -13.32 23.50 3.26
CA PRO A 208 -12.07 23.92 2.65
C PRO A 208 -10.95 22.93 2.98
N VAL A 209 -10.10 22.66 1.99
CA VAL A 209 -8.83 21.94 2.19
C VAL A 209 -7.73 22.99 2.23
N CYS A 210 -7.02 23.07 3.36
CA CYS A 210 -5.83 23.91 3.50
C CYS A 210 -4.58 23.09 3.18
N ARG A 211 -3.52 23.76 2.70
CA ARG A 211 -2.27 23.10 2.29
C ARG A 211 -1.05 23.99 2.48
N GLN A 212 0.08 23.36 2.78
CA GLN A 212 1.40 23.99 2.72
C GLN A 212 2.46 22.98 2.25
N SER A 213 3.37 23.43 1.38
CA SER A 213 4.49 22.64 0.89
C SER A 213 5.74 22.75 1.76
N PHE A 214 6.45 21.63 1.91
CA PHE A 214 7.75 21.50 2.59
C PHE A 214 8.75 20.76 1.69
N ASP A 215 10.03 20.65 2.05
CA ASP A 215 11.03 20.02 1.15
C ASP A 215 10.66 18.59 0.73
N ARG A 216 10.18 17.77 1.66
CA ARG A 216 9.94 16.32 1.45
C ARG A 216 8.47 15.88 1.46
N ALA A 217 7.55 16.81 1.75
CA ALA A 217 6.12 16.55 1.82
C ALA A 217 5.32 17.79 1.43
N ASP A 218 4.08 17.59 1.02
CA ASP A 218 3.02 18.58 1.19
C ASP A 218 2.20 18.16 2.42
N LEU A 219 1.73 19.11 3.23
CA LEU A 219 0.74 18.86 4.28
C LEU A 219 -0.59 19.39 3.78
N LEU A 220 -1.63 18.56 3.84
CA LEU A 220 -3.02 18.92 3.64
C LEU A 220 -3.73 18.98 4.99
N TRP A 221 -4.79 19.77 5.11
CA TRP A 221 -5.63 19.83 6.30
C TRP A 221 -7.09 20.03 5.93
N ASP A 222 -7.98 19.33 6.63
CA ASP A 222 -9.39 19.64 6.71
C ASP A 222 -9.91 19.42 8.14
N ALA A 223 -11.13 19.87 8.42
CA ALA A 223 -11.74 19.81 9.74
C ALA A 223 -12.05 18.38 10.25
N ALA A 224 -12.18 17.38 9.36
CA ALA A 224 -12.51 16.00 9.74
C ALA A 224 -11.26 15.13 9.98
N HIS A 225 -10.21 15.26 9.17
CA HIS A 225 -9.01 14.41 9.27
C HIS A 225 -7.81 15.11 9.91
N GLY A 226 -7.81 16.44 10.04
CA GLY A 226 -6.69 17.20 10.57
C GLY A 226 -5.52 17.26 9.59
N ALA A 227 -4.31 17.54 10.08
CA ALA A 227 -3.14 17.76 9.23
C ALA A 227 -2.53 16.42 8.79
N GLN A 228 -2.62 16.12 7.49
CA GLN A 228 -2.21 14.86 6.89
C GLN A 228 -1.10 15.06 5.83
N PRO A 229 -0.02 14.26 5.88
CA PRO A 229 1.13 14.41 4.99
C PRO A 229 0.96 13.67 3.65
N VAL A 230 1.54 14.21 2.59
CA VAL A 230 1.63 13.60 1.26
C VAL A 230 3.08 13.67 0.77
N ARG A 231 3.75 12.52 0.63
CA ARG A 231 5.20 12.40 0.44
C ARG A 231 5.58 11.66 -0.84
N GLY A 232 6.87 11.75 -1.19
CA GLY A 232 7.52 10.89 -2.18
C GLY A 232 6.78 10.84 -3.52
N ALA A 233 6.43 9.63 -3.95
CA ALA A 233 5.78 9.41 -5.24
C ALA A 233 4.29 9.84 -5.29
N PHE A 234 3.58 9.84 -4.15
CA PHE A 234 2.21 10.36 -4.07
C PHE A 234 2.17 11.88 -4.21
N ARG A 235 3.16 12.58 -3.64
CA ARG A 235 3.35 14.02 -3.83
C ARG A 235 3.51 14.44 -5.30
N GLY A 236 4.05 13.55 -6.14
CA GLY A 236 4.15 13.74 -7.59
C GLY A 236 2.91 13.30 -8.39
N ARG A 237 1.81 12.95 -7.70
CA ARG A 237 0.54 12.47 -8.27
C ARG A 237 -0.71 13.08 -7.63
N TYR A 238 -0.56 13.84 -6.55
CA TYR A 238 -1.67 14.57 -5.93
C TYR A 238 -2.13 15.70 -6.87
N GLU A 239 -3.45 15.79 -7.03
CA GLU A 239 -4.14 16.86 -7.75
C GLU A 239 -5.19 17.44 -6.82
N GLU A 240 -5.46 18.75 -6.91
CA GLU A 240 -6.35 19.47 -5.99
C GLU A 240 -7.77 18.88 -5.97
N ALA A 241 -8.23 18.40 -7.12
CA ALA A 241 -9.51 17.72 -7.29
C ALA A 241 -9.64 16.39 -6.53
N MET A 242 -8.55 15.84 -5.96
CA MET A 242 -8.60 14.68 -5.06
C MET A 242 -9.08 15.05 -3.65
N GLY A 243 -8.97 16.33 -3.25
CA GLY A 243 -9.39 16.83 -1.94
C GLY A 243 -8.50 16.40 -0.77
N ALA A 244 -9.07 16.37 0.43
CA ALA A 244 -8.33 16.15 1.68
C ALA A 244 -7.83 14.70 1.79
N ALA A 245 -6.59 14.48 2.22
CA ALA A 245 -6.13 13.13 2.55
C ALA A 245 -6.85 12.61 3.80
N GLU A 246 -7.48 11.43 3.73
CA GLU A 246 -8.23 10.86 4.86
C GLU A 246 -7.30 10.35 6.00
N ALA A 247 -6.02 10.11 5.69
CA ALA A 247 -5.00 9.56 6.59
C ALA A 247 -3.56 9.76 6.03
N PRO A 248 -2.49 9.50 6.82
CA PRO A 248 -1.12 9.40 6.30
C PRO A 248 -0.94 8.17 5.40
N GLU A 249 0.21 8.07 4.73
CA GLU A 249 0.52 6.92 3.88
C GLU A 249 0.65 5.62 4.69
N ARG A 250 -0.22 4.64 4.42
CA ARG A 250 -0.22 3.33 5.07
C ARG A 250 0.59 2.33 4.23
N THR A 251 1.70 1.85 4.77
CA THR A 251 2.43 0.70 4.21
C THR A 251 1.75 -0.61 4.63
N LEU A 252 1.71 -1.58 3.72
CA LEU A 252 1.10 -2.91 3.87
C LEU A 252 2.15 -4.02 3.68
N PRO A 253 1.86 -5.26 4.11
CA PRO A 253 2.64 -6.44 3.73
C PRO A 253 2.88 -6.52 2.21
N GLY A 254 4.08 -6.93 1.80
CA GLY A 254 4.50 -6.93 0.40
C GLY A 254 4.94 -5.57 -0.16
N GLY A 255 5.11 -4.55 0.70
CA GLY A 255 5.67 -3.25 0.33
C GLY A 255 4.73 -2.36 -0.51
N VAL A 256 3.43 -2.67 -0.55
CA VAL A 256 2.42 -1.79 -1.13
C VAL A 256 2.16 -0.63 -0.16
N VAL A 257 2.08 0.58 -0.67
CA VAL A 257 1.69 1.77 0.10
C VAL A 257 0.37 2.30 -0.44
N LEU A 258 -0.55 2.71 0.44
CA LEU A 258 -1.82 3.34 0.10
C LEU A 258 -1.96 4.70 0.76
N GLN A 259 -2.65 5.63 0.09
CA GLN A 259 -3.23 6.81 0.71
C GLN A 259 -4.58 7.13 0.03
N SER A 260 -5.59 7.44 0.84
CA SER A 260 -6.92 7.85 0.37
C SER A 260 -7.09 9.36 0.50
N PHE A 261 -7.80 9.95 -0.45
CA PHE A 261 -8.16 11.36 -0.52
C PHE A 261 -9.66 11.47 -0.77
N LEU A 262 -10.33 12.47 -0.20
CA LEU A 262 -11.78 12.68 -0.31
C LEU A 262 -12.07 14.07 -0.90
N ALA A 263 -12.67 14.08 -2.09
CA ALA A 263 -13.13 15.28 -2.76
C ALA A 263 -14.51 15.74 -2.23
N ALA A 264 -14.83 17.02 -2.45
CA ALA A 264 -16.05 17.64 -1.92
C ALA A 264 -17.37 17.11 -2.53
N ASP A 265 -17.31 16.37 -3.64
CA ASP A 265 -18.45 15.64 -4.23
C ASP A 265 -18.71 14.27 -3.57
N GLY A 266 -17.80 13.82 -2.70
CA GLY A 266 -17.81 12.49 -2.09
C GLY A 266 -16.98 11.43 -2.84
N THR A 267 -16.37 11.76 -3.98
CA THR A 267 -15.42 10.88 -4.67
C THR A 267 -14.17 10.72 -3.82
N ARG A 268 -13.83 9.48 -3.45
CA ARG A 268 -12.51 9.12 -2.93
C ARG A 268 -11.57 8.79 -4.07
N THR A 269 -10.35 9.34 -4.01
CA THR A 269 -9.24 8.90 -4.84
C THR A 269 -8.24 8.15 -3.96
N VAL A 270 -7.84 6.94 -4.36
CA VAL A 270 -6.81 6.16 -3.67
C VAL A 270 -5.57 6.10 -4.55
N LEU A 271 -4.48 6.67 -4.03
CA LEU A 271 -3.15 6.48 -4.58
C LEU A 271 -2.56 5.19 -4.01
N ARG A 272 -2.04 4.34 -4.89
CA ARG A 272 -1.42 3.07 -4.53
C ARG A 272 -0.04 2.98 -5.16
N TRP A 273 1.01 2.86 -4.34
CA TRP A 273 2.37 2.62 -4.80
C TRP A 273 2.76 1.16 -4.62
N GLY A 274 3.52 0.62 -5.58
CA GLY A 274 4.23 -0.64 -5.42
C GLY A 274 5.47 -0.67 -6.31
N ALA A 275 6.55 -1.27 -5.80
CA ALA A 275 7.89 -1.22 -6.41
C ALA A 275 7.97 -1.72 -7.88
N ARG A 276 7.01 -2.54 -8.34
CA ARG A 276 6.91 -3.00 -9.74
C ARG A 276 6.07 -2.10 -10.65
N ASP A 277 5.04 -1.46 -10.10
CA ASP A 277 3.97 -0.86 -10.88
C ASP A 277 3.96 0.69 -10.81
N GLY A 278 4.84 1.29 -9.99
CA GLY A 278 4.86 2.73 -9.74
C GLY A 278 3.71 3.19 -8.86
N VAL A 279 3.19 4.41 -9.09
CA VAL A 279 1.93 4.90 -8.49
C VAL A 279 0.79 4.68 -9.48
N ALA A 280 -0.22 3.94 -9.05
CA ALA A 280 -1.53 3.85 -9.69
C ALA A 280 -2.55 4.73 -8.95
N VAL A 281 -3.58 5.19 -9.67
CA VAL A 281 -4.65 6.05 -9.18
C VAL A 281 -5.99 5.32 -9.42
N GLY A 282 -6.84 5.22 -8.40
CA GLY A 282 -8.20 4.68 -8.54
C GLY A 282 -9.21 5.55 -7.80
N ALA A 283 -10.26 6.00 -8.48
CA ALA A 283 -11.27 6.90 -7.92
C ALA A 283 -12.65 6.23 -7.84
N LEU A 284 -13.42 6.48 -6.78
CA LEU A 284 -14.75 5.92 -6.52
C LEU A 284 -15.49 6.68 -5.40
N HIS A 285 -16.83 6.70 -5.37
CA HIS A 285 -17.60 7.22 -4.21
C HIS A 285 -17.61 6.25 -3.02
N GLY A 286 -17.26 4.98 -3.29
CA GLY A 286 -17.09 3.94 -2.28
C GLY A 286 -15.87 4.14 -1.38
N ARG A 287 -15.39 3.05 -0.77
CA ARG A 287 -14.15 3.05 0.02
C ARG A 287 -13.28 1.84 -0.29
N VAL A 288 -11.97 1.98 -0.10
CA VAL A 288 -11.02 0.86 -0.06
C VAL A 288 -10.79 0.47 1.40
N GLN A 289 -10.86 -0.83 1.71
CA GLN A 289 -10.50 -1.38 3.02
C GLN A 289 -9.22 -2.22 2.87
N ALA A 290 -8.42 -2.28 3.93
CA ALA A 290 -7.17 -3.05 3.98
C ALA A 290 -7.02 -3.71 5.35
N ASP A 291 -6.98 -5.05 5.40
CA ASP A 291 -6.73 -5.80 6.64
C ASP A 291 -5.25 -5.76 7.06
N GLU A 292 -4.92 -6.36 8.21
CA GLU A 292 -3.56 -6.40 8.74
C GLU A 292 -2.61 -7.24 7.88
N GLN A 293 -3.16 -8.19 7.12
CA GLN A 293 -2.46 -9.10 6.22
C GLN A 293 -2.27 -8.51 4.81
N GLY A 294 -2.72 -7.27 4.56
CA GLY A 294 -2.58 -6.58 3.28
C GLY A 294 -3.61 -7.00 2.22
N TYR A 295 -4.69 -7.69 2.60
CA TYR A 295 -5.80 -7.97 1.68
C TYR A 295 -6.70 -6.74 1.58
N LEU A 296 -7.01 -6.40 0.33
CA LEU A 296 -7.72 -5.20 -0.09
C LEU A 296 -9.10 -5.56 -0.60
N SER A 297 -10.11 -4.83 -0.16
CA SER A 297 -11.45 -4.88 -0.73
C SER A 297 -11.90 -3.48 -1.10
N VAL A 298 -12.67 -3.39 -2.18
CA VAL A 298 -13.22 -2.13 -2.65
C VAL A 298 -14.74 -2.23 -2.53
N LEU A 299 -15.35 -1.27 -1.83
CA LEU A 299 -16.78 -1.25 -1.52
C LEU A 299 -17.42 -0.02 -2.14
N PRO A 300 -17.90 -0.11 -3.40
CA PRO A 300 -18.69 0.92 -4.08
C PRO A 300 -19.89 1.43 -3.28
N GLU A 301 -20.22 2.72 -3.41
CA GLU A 301 -21.49 3.25 -2.89
C GLU A 301 -22.65 2.79 -3.80
N ARG A 302 -23.53 1.93 -3.26
CA ARG A 302 -24.62 1.29 -4.02
C ARG A 302 -25.54 2.35 -4.65
N GLY A 303 -25.72 2.28 -5.96
CA GLY A 303 -26.62 3.16 -6.72
C GLY A 303 -26.01 4.51 -7.13
N ARG A 304 -24.75 4.79 -6.77
CA ARG A 304 -23.99 5.97 -7.24
C ARG A 304 -22.79 5.60 -8.11
N GLU A 305 -22.14 4.48 -7.82
CA GLU A 305 -20.92 4.08 -8.51
C GLU A 305 -21.20 3.36 -9.84
N ASP A 306 -20.51 3.77 -10.90
CA ASP A 306 -20.43 3.03 -12.16
C ASP A 306 -19.61 1.73 -11.95
N PRO A 307 -20.15 0.54 -12.28
CA PRO A 307 -19.40 -0.71 -12.23
C PRO A 307 -18.05 -0.67 -12.96
N ALA A 308 -17.91 0.08 -14.06
CA ALA A 308 -16.62 0.25 -14.74
C ALA A 308 -15.60 0.97 -13.85
N ARG A 309 -16.00 2.08 -13.23
CA ARG A 309 -15.16 2.86 -12.30
C ARG A 309 -14.76 2.03 -11.06
N ALA A 310 -15.70 1.27 -10.49
CA ALA A 310 -15.41 0.34 -9.39
C ALA A 310 -14.37 -0.73 -9.75
N LEU A 311 -14.45 -1.29 -10.97
CA LEU A 311 -13.52 -2.31 -11.47
C LEU A 311 -12.13 -1.72 -11.77
N ASP A 312 -12.09 -0.52 -12.37
CA ASP A 312 -10.83 0.17 -12.66
C ASP A 312 -10.14 0.63 -11.36
N ALA A 313 -10.89 1.04 -10.34
CA ALA A 313 -10.35 1.33 -9.00
C ALA A 313 -9.74 0.08 -8.34
N VAL A 314 -10.41 -1.07 -8.40
CA VAL A 314 -9.83 -2.38 -7.98
C VAL A 314 -8.54 -2.67 -8.74
N ALA A 315 -8.53 -2.46 -10.06
CA ALA A 315 -7.40 -2.77 -10.91
C ALA A 315 -6.19 -1.89 -10.60
N ALA A 316 -6.40 -0.60 -10.35
CA ALA A 316 -5.38 0.34 -9.90
C ALA A 316 -4.80 -0.07 -8.53
N VAL A 317 -5.67 -0.31 -7.54
CA VAL A 317 -5.29 -0.69 -6.17
C VAL A 317 -4.49 -2.01 -6.11
N HIS A 318 -4.73 -2.95 -7.03
CA HIS A 318 -3.97 -4.20 -7.12
C HIS A 318 -2.81 -4.20 -8.12
N GLY A 319 -2.65 -3.14 -8.92
CA GLY A 319 -1.64 -3.08 -9.99
C GLY A 319 -1.89 -4.10 -11.11
N LEU A 320 -3.15 -4.27 -11.54
CA LEU A 320 -3.49 -5.17 -12.66
C LEU A 320 -3.11 -4.60 -14.03
N GLY A 321 -2.83 -3.30 -14.13
CA GLY A 321 -2.52 -2.60 -15.37
C GLY A 321 -3.72 -2.42 -16.30
N GLU A 322 -3.44 -2.08 -17.55
CA GLU A 322 -4.43 -1.69 -18.56
C GLU A 322 -5.59 -2.68 -18.73
N ALA A 323 -6.79 -2.14 -18.90
CA ALA A 323 -7.99 -2.92 -19.17
C ALA A 323 -7.97 -3.61 -20.54
N ARG A 324 -8.44 -4.85 -20.58
CA ARG A 324 -8.59 -5.67 -21.80
C ARG A 324 -10.06 -5.78 -22.17
N GLY A 325 -10.55 -4.74 -22.85
CA GLY A 325 -11.89 -4.73 -23.44
C GLY A 325 -13.01 -4.20 -22.52
N PRO A 326 -14.28 -4.51 -22.85
CA PRO A 326 -15.44 -4.00 -22.12
C PRO A 326 -15.64 -4.72 -20.79
N VAL A 327 -16.42 -4.08 -19.92
CA VAL A 327 -17.01 -4.72 -18.74
C VAL A 327 -17.98 -5.82 -19.18
N GLN A 328 -17.98 -6.96 -18.48
CA GLN A 328 -18.81 -8.13 -18.76
C GLN A 328 -19.68 -8.48 -17.54
N THR A 329 -20.94 -8.84 -17.78
CA THR A 329 -21.84 -9.40 -16.76
C THR A 329 -21.98 -10.90 -16.97
N GLY A 330 -21.53 -11.68 -15.99
CA GLY A 330 -21.54 -13.14 -16.00
C GLY A 330 -22.69 -13.76 -15.20
N PRO A 331 -22.63 -15.10 -14.99
CA PRO A 331 -23.61 -15.82 -14.17
C PRO A 331 -23.77 -15.23 -12.76
N GLY A 332 -24.98 -15.31 -12.22
CA GLY A 332 -25.30 -14.81 -10.87
C GLY A 332 -25.29 -13.28 -10.71
N GLY A 333 -25.07 -12.51 -11.78
CA GLY A 333 -24.94 -11.05 -11.71
C GLY A 333 -23.53 -10.56 -11.36
N VAL A 334 -22.53 -11.44 -11.40
CA VAL A 334 -21.12 -11.08 -11.25
C VAL A 334 -20.71 -10.14 -12.39
N VAL A 335 -20.17 -8.97 -12.08
CA VAL A 335 -19.65 -8.02 -13.07
C VAL A 335 -18.13 -8.07 -13.05
N SER A 336 -17.46 -8.03 -14.21
CA SER A 336 -16.00 -8.18 -14.28
C SER A 336 -15.37 -7.47 -15.47
N ARG A 337 -14.05 -7.26 -15.40
CA ARG A 337 -13.24 -6.74 -16.51
C ARG A 337 -11.87 -7.43 -16.49
N GLU A 338 -11.40 -7.90 -17.63
CA GLU A 338 -10.01 -8.39 -17.74
C GLU A 338 -9.04 -7.21 -17.81
N HIS A 339 -7.83 -7.42 -17.28
CA HIS A 339 -6.73 -6.44 -17.28
C HIS A 339 -5.41 -7.13 -17.68
N ALA A 340 -4.33 -6.37 -17.80
CA ALA A 340 -3.03 -6.88 -18.24
C ALA A 340 -2.50 -8.04 -17.37
N GLY A 341 -2.65 -7.94 -16.04
CA GLY A 341 -2.15 -8.90 -15.05
C GLY A 341 -3.21 -9.66 -14.24
N GLY A 342 -4.51 -9.56 -14.57
CA GLY A 342 -5.57 -10.22 -13.81
C GLY A 342 -6.97 -9.87 -14.29
N VAL A 343 -7.96 -10.09 -13.43
CA VAL A 343 -9.37 -9.73 -13.66
C VAL A 343 -9.87 -8.96 -12.43
N ALA A 344 -10.43 -7.78 -12.65
CA ALA A 344 -11.21 -7.07 -11.65
C ALA A 344 -12.63 -7.64 -11.64
N VAL A 345 -13.22 -7.82 -10.46
CA VAL A 345 -14.53 -8.46 -10.29
C VAL A 345 -15.32 -7.75 -9.20
N LEU A 346 -16.55 -7.34 -9.52
CA LEU A 346 -17.56 -6.82 -8.61
C LEU A 346 -18.63 -7.89 -8.38
N SER A 347 -18.81 -8.30 -7.14
CA SER A 347 -19.75 -9.35 -6.75
C SER A 347 -21.19 -8.80 -6.58
N PRO A 348 -22.22 -9.66 -6.65
CA PRO A 348 -23.62 -9.25 -6.43
C PRO A 348 -23.88 -8.63 -5.06
N GLU A 349 -23.06 -8.99 -4.06
CA GLU A 349 -23.10 -8.42 -2.71
C GLU A 349 -22.58 -6.97 -2.65
N GLY A 350 -21.89 -6.51 -3.70
CA GLY A 350 -21.29 -5.18 -3.78
C GLY A 350 -19.81 -5.11 -3.36
N THR A 351 -19.13 -6.25 -3.29
CA THR A 351 -17.69 -6.31 -2.98
C THR A 351 -16.89 -6.40 -4.28
N ALA A 352 -15.93 -5.49 -4.49
CA ALA A 352 -15.05 -5.53 -5.64
C ALA A 352 -13.62 -5.96 -5.25
N VAL A 353 -13.08 -6.95 -5.96
CA VAL A 353 -11.80 -7.63 -5.69
C VAL A 353 -11.03 -7.93 -6.99
N ALA A 354 -9.73 -8.16 -6.87
CA ALA A 354 -8.90 -8.71 -7.94
C ALA A 354 -8.80 -10.24 -7.82
N MET A 355 -8.80 -10.93 -8.97
CA MET A 355 -8.47 -12.35 -9.04
C MET A 355 -7.77 -12.71 -10.36
N SER A 356 -7.19 -13.90 -10.43
CA SER A 356 -6.69 -14.44 -11.71
C SER A 356 -7.84 -15.06 -12.53
N ALA A 357 -7.74 -15.05 -13.86
CA ALA A 357 -8.77 -15.64 -14.72
C ALA A 357 -9.04 -17.14 -14.45
N PRO A 358 -8.06 -17.98 -14.08
CA PRO A 358 -8.31 -19.33 -13.57
C PRO A 358 -9.14 -19.35 -12.28
N VAL A 359 -8.83 -18.48 -11.30
CA VAL A 359 -9.61 -18.37 -10.04
C VAL A 359 -11.06 -17.95 -10.32
N LEU A 360 -11.28 -16.97 -11.22
CA LEU A 360 -12.65 -16.59 -11.64
C LEU A 360 -13.40 -17.78 -12.25
N ARG A 361 -12.76 -18.54 -13.15
CA ARG A 361 -13.38 -19.73 -13.76
C ARG A 361 -13.64 -20.87 -12.76
N GLN A 362 -12.85 -20.98 -11.69
CA GLN A 362 -13.10 -21.95 -10.62
C GLN A 362 -14.27 -21.49 -9.74
N TRP A 363 -14.25 -20.23 -9.30
CA TRP A 363 -15.31 -19.66 -8.47
C TRP A 363 -16.68 -19.68 -9.18
N LEU A 364 -16.76 -19.35 -10.47
CA LEU A 364 -18.01 -19.44 -11.24
C LEU A 364 -18.53 -20.87 -11.44
N ARG A 365 -17.73 -21.92 -11.18
CA ARG A 365 -18.19 -23.33 -11.14
C ARG A 365 -18.64 -23.76 -9.75
N GLU A 366 -17.92 -23.36 -8.71
CA GLU A 366 -18.06 -23.88 -7.34
C GLU A 366 -18.40 -22.77 -6.33
N SER A 367 -19.14 -21.74 -6.74
CA SER A 367 -19.46 -20.57 -5.91
C SER A 367 -20.18 -20.91 -4.60
N ALA A 368 -20.97 -21.97 -4.57
CA ALA A 368 -21.62 -22.47 -3.35
C ALA A 368 -20.66 -23.17 -2.36
N LEU A 369 -19.50 -23.65 -2.83
CA LEU A 369 -18.44 -24.27 -2.01
C LEU A 369 -17.42 -23.23 -1.54
N VAL A 370 -17.05 -22.30 -2.43
CA VAL A 370 -16.03 -21.27 -2.21
C VAL A 370 -16.59 -20.05 -1.47
N GLY A 371 -17.88 -19.74 -1.69
CA GLY A 371 -18.56 -18.58 -1.12
C GLY A 371 -18.37 -17.28 -1.91
N ALA A 372 -18.75 -16.15 -1.34
CA ALA A 372 -18.60 -14.83 -1.97
C ALA A 372 -17.18 -14.29 -1.80
N PRO A 373 -16.63 -13.52 -2.76
CA PRO A 373 -15.33 -12.85 -2.60
C PRO A 373 -15.43 -11.74 -1.55
N VAL A 374 -14.38 -11.63 -0.73
CA VAL A 374 -14.33 -10.69 0.41
C VAL A 374 -13.21 -9.67 0.22
N ALA A 375 -12.01 -10.11 -0.16
CA ALA A 375 -10.83 -9.26 -0.36
C ALA A 375 -9.76 -9.98 -1.20
N SER A 376 -8.74 -9.27 -1.66
CA SER A 376 -7.64 -9.84 -2.44
C SER A 376 -6.28 -9.18 -2.12
N ALA A 377 -5.20 -9.93 -2.25
CA ALA A 377 -3.83 -9.44 -2.10
C ALA A 377 -2.99 -9.87 -3.30
N ARG A 378 -2.07 -9.02 -3.75
CA ARG A 378 -1.05 -9.38 -4.76
C ARG A 378 0.29 -9.52 -4.05
N GLY A 379 0.80 -10.74 -3.96
CA GLY A 379 2.04 -11.03 -3.24
C GLY A 379 3.30 -10.57 -3.97
N GLU A 380 4.44 -10.64 -3.29
CA GLU A 380 5.76 -10.41 -3.91
C GLU A 380 6.09 -11.44 -5.00
N ASP A 381 5.51 -12.64 -4.91
CA ASP A 381 5.48 -13.65 -5.99
C ASP A 381 4.66 -13.21 -7.23
N GLY A 382 4.03 -12.03 -7.18
CA GLY A 382 3.19 -11.47 -8.23
C GLY A 382 1.79 -12.11 -8.33
N ARG A 383 1.54 -13.16 -7.54
CA ARG A 383 0.31 -13.95 -7.53
C ARG A 383 -0.79 -13.19 -6.81
N ILE A 384 -1.96 -13.17 -7.43
CA ILE A 384 -3.19 -12.66 -6.80
C ILE A 384 -3.78 -13.79 -5.96
N ARG A 385 -3.92 -13.56 -4.66
CA ARG A 385 -4.64 -14.38 -3.69
C ARG A 385 -5.98 -13.74 -3.42
N THR A 386 -7.06 -14.47 -3.61
CA THR A 386 -8.42 -13.96 -3.45
C THR A 386 -9.09 -14.69 -2.29
N ARG A 387 -9.42 -13.96 -1.22
CA ARG A 387 -10.14 -14.50 -0.07
C ARG A 387 -11.63 -14.47 -0.34
N PHE A 388 -12.26 -15.63 -0.24
CA PHE A 388 -13.70 -15.82 -0.26
C PHE A 388 -14.19 -16.19 1.15
N THR A 389 -15.51 -16.25 1.37
CA THR A 389 -16.07 -16.51 2.71
C THR A 389 -15.75 -17.90 3.28
N ALA A 390 -15.30 -18.87 2.47
CA ALA A 390 -14.94 -20.23 2.93
C ALA A 390 -13.45 -20.60 2.77
N MET A 391 -12.68 -19.89 1.92
CA MET A 391 -11.28 -20.20 1.61
C MET A 391 -10.60 -19.09 0.80
N THR A 392 -9.27 -19.12 0.74
CA THR A 392 -8.43 -18.22 -0.05
C THR A 392 -7.85 -18.95 -1.25
N LEU A 393 -8.28 -18.57 -2.46
CA LEU A 393 -7.84 -19.20 -3.70
C LEU A 393 -6.70 -18.44 -4.36
N ALA A 394 -5.77 -19.19 -4.95
CA ALA A 394 -4.78 -18.66 -5.87
C ALA A 394 -4.49 -19.65 -7.02
N HIS A 395 -3.85 -19.16 -8.08
CA HIS A 395 -3.47 -19.95 -9.26
C HIS A 395 -1.97 -20.25 -9.27
N HIS A 396 -1.62 -21.50 -9.58
CA HIS A 396 -0.26 -22.02 -9.53
C HIS A 396 0.17 -22.60 -10.89
N PRO A 397 0.70 -21.76 -11.81
CA PRO A 397 1.28 -22.24 -13.07
C PRO A 397 2.32 -23.35 -12.88
N GLU A 398 3.08 -23.28 -11.77
CA GLU A 398 4.13 -24.22 -11.38
C GLU A 398 3.60 -25.54 -10.80
N ARG A 399 2.35 -25.58 -10.36
CA ARG A 399 1.65 -26.78 -9.84
C ARG A 399 0.58 -27.21 -10.82
N ALA A 400 1.01 -27.60 -12.02
CA ALA A 400 0.18 -28.02 -13.15
C ALA A 400 -0.92 -27.03 -13.59
N GLY A 401 -0.80 -25.73 -13.27
CA GLY A 401 -1.82 -24.71 -13.59
C GLY A 401 -3.09 -24.80 -12.73
N LEU A 402 -3.02 -25.44 -11.56
CA LEU A 402 -4.18 -25.63 -10.69
C LEU A 402 -4.57 -24.35 -9.94
N VAL A 403 -5.85 -24.28 -9.54
CA VAL A 403 -6.35 -23.34 -8.54
C VAL A 403 -6.39 -24.08 -7.20
N MET A 404 -5.74 -23.51 -6.18
CA MET A 404 -5.52 -24.17 -4.89
C MET A 404 -5.98 -23.27 -3.73
N ALA A 405 -6.36 -23.90 -2.62
CA ALA A 405 -6.71 -23.22 -1.37
C ALA A 405 -5.43 -22.99 -0.53
N GLU A 406 -4.97 -21.74 -0.50
CA GLU A 406 -3.72 -21.31 0.17
C GLU A 406 -3.83 -21.36 1.71
N ASP A 407 -5.01 -21.05 2.26
CA ASP A 407 -5.29 -21.07 3.70
C ASP A 407 -5.71 -22.45 4.23
N GLN A 408 -5.78 -23.45 3.36
CA GLN A 408 -5.99 -24.86 3.70
C GLN A 408 -4.75 -25.72 3.38
N ALA A 409 -3.57 -25.10 3.30
CA ALA A 409 -2.34 -25.77 2.87
C ALA A 409 -1.94 -26.96 3.78
N LEU A 410 -1.63 -28.10 3.15
CA LEU A 410 -1.25 -29.34 3.83
C LEU A 410 0.27 -29.40 4.09
N GLY A 411 0.65 -29.98 5.23
CA GLY A 411 2.04 -30.21 5.61
C GLY A 411 2.43 -31.70 5.66
N ALA A 412 3.68 -31.99 6.04
CA ALA A 412 4.20 -33.35 6.08
C ALA A 412 3.43 -34.33 7.00
N GLY A 413 2.64 -33.81 7.95
CA GLY A 413 1.74 -34.59 8.81
C GLY A 413 0.36 -34.88 8.23
N ASP A 414 0.06 -34.40 7.01
CA ASP A 414 -1.23 -34.58 6.35
C ASP A 414 -1.16 -35.60 5.19
N ALA A 415 -2.32 -36.14 4.83
CA ALA A 415 -2.51 -37.00 3.67
C ALA A 415 -3.66 -36.48 2.80
N LEU A 416 -3.42 -36.22 1.52
CA LEU A 416 -4.50 -36.02 0.54
C LEU A 416 -5.01 -37.39 0.07
N VAL A 417 -6.31 -37.64 0.21
CA VAL A 417 -6.93 -38.95 -0.03
C VAL A 417 -8.00 -38.85 -1.12
N LEU A 418 -7.73 -39.45 -2.29
CA LEU A 418 -8.64 -39.51 -3.43
C LEU A 418 -9.29 -40.90 -3.50
N GLY A 419 -10.61 -41.00 -3.65
CA GLY A 419 -11.27 -42.30 -3.73
C GLY A 419 -12.78 -42.29 -3.97
N ASP A 420 -13.39 -43.47 -3.90
CA ASP A 420 -14.81 -43.69 -4.18
C ASP A 420 -15.63 -43.95 -2.90
N SER A 421 -16.80 -44.58 -3.02
CA SER A 421 -17.64 -44.97 -1.88
C SER A 421 -16.97 -45.95 -0.90
N GLN A 422 -15.84 -46.57 -1.25
CA GLN A 422 -15.00 -47.33 -0.31
C GLN A 422 -14.29 -46.46 0.74
N LEU A 423 -14.23 -45.13 0.55
CA LEU A 423 -13.79 -44.16 1.55
C LEU A 423 -14.93 -43.60 2.41
N LEU A 424 -16.18 -44.00 2.18
CA LEU A 424 -17.35 -43.42 2.85
C LEU A 424 -17.91 -44.37 3.91
N ASP A 425 -17.77 -43.99 5.18
CA ASP A 425 -18.46 -44.59 6.33
C ASP A 425 -19.31 -43.49 6.97
N GLY A 426 -20.49 -43.24 6.38
CA GLY A 426 -21.24 -42.01 6.57
C GLY A 426 -20.48 -40.80 5.99
N ASP A 427 -19.70 -40.14 6.86
CA ASP A 427 -19.05 -38.86 6.63
C ASP A 427 -17.52 -38.99 6.47
N HIS A 428 -17.08 -39.90 5.58
CA HIS A 428 -15.67 -40.24 5.25
C HIS A 428 -14.83 -40.90 6.38
N ASP A 429 -14.94 -40.39 7.61
CA ASP A 429 -13.92 -40.56 8.65
C ASP A 429 -13.87 -41.96 9.28
N GLY A 430 -14.96 -42.72 9.26
CA GLY A 430 -14.99 -44.10 9.77
C GLY A 430 -14.35 -45.15 8.84
N SER A 431 -13.98 -44.79 7.60
CA SER A 431 -13.59 -45.78 6.59
C SER A 431 -12.30 -46.56 6.89
N TRP A 432 -12.13 -47.74 6.30
CA TRP A 432 -11.00 -48.63 6.57
C TRP A 432 -9.65 -48.03 6.14
N VAL A 433 -9.66 -47.23 5.05
CA VAL A 433 -8.52 -46.43 4.60
C VAL A 433 -8.25 -45.28 5.56
N SER A 434 -9.28 -44.52 5.95
CA SER A 434 -9.17 -43.43 6.93
C SER A 434 -8.48 -43.87 8.22
N ARG A 435 -9.01 -44.92 8.85
CA ARG A 435 -8.46 -45.49 10.09
C ARG A 435 -7.02 -45.94 9.93
N SER A 436 -6.66 -46.52 8.78
CA SER A 436 -5.29 -46.95 8.49
C SER A 436 -4.33 -45.77 8.28
N ILE A 437 -4.73 -44.71 7.56
CA ILE A 437 -3.91 -43.51 7.35
C ILE A 437 -3.65 -42.79 8.69
N ARG A 438 -4.68 -42.66 9.54
CA ARG A 438 -4.53 -42.13 10.91
C ARG A 438 -3.63 -43.01 11.79
N ALA A 439 -3.77 -44.33 11.72
CA ALA A 439 -2.92 -45.29 12.43
C ALA A 439 -1.48 -45.43 11.86
N LEU A 440 -1.16 -44.66 10.81
CA LEU A 440 0.19 -44.46 10.28
C LEU A 440 0.77 -43.07 10.61
N GLY A 441 -0.01 -42.19 11.25
CA GLY A 441 0.43 -40.88 11.73
C GLY A 441 0.06 -39.69 10.84
N TRP A 442 -0.76 -39.86 9.81
CA TRP A 442 -1.22 -38.77 8.95
C TRP A 442 -2.67 -38.35 9.22
N THR A 443 -2.93 -37.04 9.14
CA THR A 443 -4.30 -36.47 9.10
C THR A 443 -4.87 -36.59 7.68
N PRO A 444 -5.97 -37.34 7.44
CA PRO A 444 -6.53 -37.49 6.11
C PRO A 444 -7.44 -36.31 5.70
N HIS A 445 -7.27 -35.84 4.47
CA HIS A 445 -8.09 -34.81 3.83
C HIS A 445 -8.63 -35.34 2.50
N TYR A 446 -9.96 -35.38 2.34
CA TYR A 446 -10.58 -36.17 1.26
C TYR A 446 -10.98 -35.35 0.03
N ARG A 447 -10.93 -36.00 -1.14
CA ARG A 447 -11.78 -35.70 -2.30
C ARG A 447 -12.36 -37.02 -2.79
N ALA A 448 -13.61 -37.31 -2.41
CA ALA A 448 -14.23 -38.62 -2.60
C ALA A 448 -15.74 -38.54 -2.78
N ARG A 449 -16.31 -39.42 -3.61
CA ARG A 449 -17.76 -39.47 -3.89
C ARG A 449 -18.21 -40.90 -4.21
N GLY A 450 -19.50 -41.18 -4.03
CA GLY A 450 -20.08 -42.43 -4.52
C GLY A 450 -20.18 -42.44 -6.05
N GLY A 451 -19.76 -43.55 -6.68
CA GLY A 451 -19.92 -43.80 -8.12
C GLY A 451 -18.84 -43.20 -9.03
N ILE A 452 -17.90 -42.41 -8.52
CA ILE A 452 -16.72 -41.96 -9.28
C ILE A 452 -15.61 -43.03 -9.27
N GLY A 453 -14.70 -42.96 -10.22
CA GLY A 453 -13.46 -43.73 -10.24
C GLY A 453 -12.27 -42.89 -10.66
N VAL A 454 -11.18 -43.55 -11.08
CA VAL A 454 -9.97 -42.89 -11.56
C VAL A 454 -10.24 -42.12 -12.86
N VAL A 455 -11.05 -42.70 -13.75
CA VAL A 455 -11.37 -42.15 -15.09
C VAL A 455 -12.88 -42.22 -15.42
N ALA A 456 -13.66 -43.03 -14.70
CA ALA A 456 -15.12 -43.04 -14.77
C ALA A 456 -15.75 -41.97 -13.86
N ASP A 457 -16.73 -41.22 -14.35
CA ASP A 457 -17.70 -40.50 -13.52
C ASP A 457 -19.08 -41.15 -13.66
N GLY A 458 -19.53 -41.84 -12.61
CA GLY A 458 -20.88 -42.37 -12.45
C GLY A 458 -21.66 -41.67 -11.33
N SER A 459 -21.21 -40.50 -10.87
CA SER A 459 -21.90 -39.72 -9.84
C SER A 459 -23.16 -39.03 -10.40
N LYS A 460 -24.18 -38.89 -9.55
CA LYS A 460 -25.48 -38.30 -9.93
C LYS A 460 -25.45 -36.77 -9.96
N ASP A 461 -24.48 -36.19 -9.28
CA ASP A 461 -24.21 -34.76 -9.14
C ASP A 461 -23.05 -34.28 -10.02
N HIS A 462 -22.56 -35.14 -10.92
CA HIS A 462 -21.45 -34.87 -11.85
C HIS A 462 -20.20 -34.35 -11.13
N TYR A 463 -19.82 -34.95 -10.01
CA TYR A 463 -18.66 -34.56 -9.19
C TYR A 463 -17.32 -34.67 -9.94
N GLY A 464 -17.26 -35.46 -11.03
CA GLY A 464 -16.05 -35.75 -11.79
C GLY A 464 -15.30 -36.98 -11.28
N SER A 465 -14.65 -37.71 -12.21
CA SER A 465 -13.65 -38.72 -11.85
C SER A 465 -12.44 -38.06 -11.17
N TYR A 466 -11.52 -38.83 -10.58
CA TYR A 466 -10.31 -38.24 -10.00
C TYR A 466 -9.48 -37.48 -11.06
N LEU A 467 -9.48 -37.98 -12.30
CA LEU A 467 -8.87 -37.33 -13.46
C LEU A 467 -9.51 -35.97 -13.77
N ASP A 468 -10.84 -35.86 -13.75
CA ASP A 468 -11.56 -34.60 -13.99
C ASP A 468 -11.38 -33.64 -12.82
N GLY A 469 -11.48 -34.17 -11.61
CA GLY A 469 -11.27 -33.47 -10.34
C GLY A 469 -9.93 -32.75 -10.28
N VAL A 470 -8.85 -33.52 -10.41
CA VAL A 470 -7.48 -33.02 -10.32
C VAL A 470 -7.03 -32.41 -11.66
N ALA A 471 -6.85 -33.22 -12.70
CA ALA A 471 -6.21 -32.78 -13.94
C ALA A 471 -7.19 -32.15 -14.95
N GLY A 472 -8.50 -32.21 -14.72
CA GLY A 472 -9.46 -31.31 -15.35
C GLY A 472 -9.54 -29.94 -14.65
N GLY A 473 -8.88 -29.78 -13.50
CA GLY A 473 -8.94 -28.56 -12.68
C GLY A 473 -10.35 -28.28 -12.19
N ARG A 474 -11.13 -29.33 -11.89
CA ARG A 474 -12.52 -29.19 -11.43
C ARG A 474 -12.61 -28.93 -9.94
N TRP A 475 -11.87 -29.66 -9.11
CA TRP A 475 -11.89 -29.51 -7.66
C TRP A 475 -10.89 -28.44 -7.21
N VAL A 476 -11.27 -27.58 -6.27
CA VAL A 476 -10.26 -26.88 -5.45
C VAL A 476 -9.47 -27.91 -4.64
N LEU A 477 -8.16 -27.97 -4.84
CA LEU A 477 -7.26 -28.79 -4.03
C LEU A 477 -6.56 -27.93 -2.94
N PRO A 478 -6.26 -28.51 -1.77
CA PRO A 478 -5.41 -27.87 -0.75
C PRO A 478 -4.02 -27.51 -1.30
N ALA A 479 -3.47 -26.34 -0.95
CA ALA A 479 -2.08 -25.99 -1.26
C ALA A 479 -1.07 -26.78 -0.37
N GLY A 480 0.18 -26.32 -0.31
CA GLY A 480 1.22 -26.95 0.52
C GLY A 480 1.85 -28.21 -0.10
N ASN A 481 2.31 -29.15 0.72
CA ASN A 481 2.80 -30.47 0.30
C ASN A 481 2.46 -31.48 1.43
N PRO A 482 1.41 -32.32 1.27
CA PRO A 482 1.09 -33.35 2.25
C PRO A 482 2.23 -34.38 2.35
N GLY A 483 2.36 -35.08 3.47
CA GLY A 483 3.32 -36.20 3.57
C GLY A 483 2.97 -37.36 2.62
N LEU A 484 1.67 -37.58 2.41
CA LEU A 484 1.12 -38.66 1.58
C LEU A 484 0.07 -38.12 0.58
N VAL A 485 0.10 -38.60 -0.66
CA VAL A 485 -1.04 -38.52 -1.58
C VAL A 485 -1.49 -39.95 -1.88
N TYR A 486 -2.63 -40.36 -1.33
CA TYR A 486 -3.19 -41.68 -1.52
C TYR A 486 -4.30 -41.64 -2.58
N VAL A 487 -4.10 -42.38 -3.67
CA VAL A 487 -5.09 -42.56 -4.75
C VAL A 487 -5.65 -43.97 -4.69
N GLN A 488 -6.97 -44.10 -4.51
CA GLN A 488 -7.63 -45.39 -4.37
C GLN A 488 -7.96 -46.04 -5.72
N GLY A 489 -7.61 -47.31 -5.94
CA GLY A 489 -8.09 -48.06 -7.11
C GLY A 489 -9.61 -48.31 -7.04
N SER A 490 -10.37 -47.77 -7.99
CA SER A 490 -11.84 -47.82 -7.95
C SER A 490 -12.44 -49.06 -8.63
N GLY A 491 -13.55 -49.55 -8.07
CA GLY A 491 -14.38 -50.56 -8.71
C GLY A 491 -15.28 -50.05 -9.84
N ASN A 492 -15.36 -48.74 -10.04
CA ASN A 492 -16.25 -48.10 -11.02
C ASN A 492 -15.61 -48.01 -12.42
N ASP A 493 -14.28 -48.06 -12.52
CA ASP A 493 -13.55 -48.08 -13.80
C ASP A 493 -13.66 -49.42 -14.57
N VAL A 494 -14.41 -50.41 -14.07
CA VAL A 494 -14.58 -51.74 -14.70
C VAL A 494 -15.18 -51.68 -16.12
N GLY A 495 -15.92 -50.62 -16.44
CA GLY A 495 -16.46 -50.37 -17.79
C GLY A 495 -15.55 -49.53 -18.71
N VAL A 496 -14.39 -49.05 -18.22
CA VAL A 496 -13.48 -48.17 -18.97
C VAL A 496 -12.54 -49.01 -19.84
N ALA A 497 -12.32 -48.58 -21.09
CA ALA A 497 -11.34 -49.22 -21.97
C ALA A 497 -9.93 -49.19 -21.35
N PRO A 498 -9.15 -50.30 -21.34
CA PRO A 498 -7.86 -50.36 -20.67
C PRO A 498 -6.86 -49.28 -21.11
N GLU A 499 -6.96 -48.81 -22.35
CA GLU A 499 -6.12 -47.75 -22.93
C GLU A 499 -6.45 -46.41 -22.26
N ARG A 500 -7.72 -46.00 -22.31
CA ARG A 500 -8.25 -44.79 -21.65
C ARG A 500 -8.01 -44.81 -20.14
N LEU A 501 -8.15 -45.96 -19.49
CA LEU A 501 -7.85 -46.12 -18.06
C LEU A 501 -6.36 -45.85 -17.78
N ARG A 502 -5.46 -46.43 -18.58
CA ARG A 502 -4.01 -46.28 -18.39
C ARG A 502 -3.54 -44.85 -18.68
N GLU A 503 -4.00 -44.26 -19.77
CA GLU A 503 -3.70 -42.87 -20.16
C GLU A 503 -4.24 -41.87 -19.13
N GLY A 504 -5.48 -42.06 -18.67
CA GLY A 504 -6.11 -41.23 -17.65
C GLY A 504 -5.39 -41.33 -16.30
N THR A 505 -5.11 -42.54 -15.82
CA THR A 505 -4.36 -42.75 -14.57
C THR A 505 -2.96 -42.13 -14.66
N ALA A 506 -2.26 -42.28 -15.78
CA ALA A 506 -0.94 -41.69 -15.98
C ALA A 506 -1.00 -40.14 -15.98
N ARG A 507 -2.00 -39.55 -16.63
CA ARG A 507 -2.24 -38.10 -16.60
C ARG A 507 -2.52 -37.60 -15.17
N LEU A 508 -3.38 -38.29 -14.42
CA LEU A 508 -3.68 -37.99 -13.02
C LEU A 508 -2.41 -38.01 -12.15
N LEU A 509 -1.62 -39.09 -12.23
CA LEU A 509 -0.41 -39.23 -11.42
C LEU A 509 0.65 -38.17 -11.77
N ARG A 510 0.84 -37.82 -13.04
CA ARG A 510 1.76 -36.73 -13.43
C ARG A 510 1.31 -35.38 -12.92
N THR A 511 0.03 -35.03 -13.07
CA THR A 511 -0.52 -33.80 -12.47
C THR A 511 -0.38 -33.79 -10.95
N LEU A 512 -0.53 -34.92 -10.24
CA LEU A 512 -0.31 -34.97 -8.80
C LEU A 512 1.17 -34.78 -8.39
N LYS A 513 2.14 -35.28 -9.18
CA LYS A 513 3.58 -35.02 -8.96
C LYS A 513 3.93 -33.54 -9.16
N GLU A 514 3.41 -32.94 -10.23
CA GLU A 514 3.58 -31.50 -10.51
C GLU A 514 2.89 -30.65 -9.45
N ALA A 515 1.70 -31.06 -8.98
CA ALA A 515 0.95 -30.36 -7.95
C ALA A 515 1.60 -30.47 -6.56
N TYR A 516 2.23 -31.60 -6.23
CA TYR A 516 2.77 -31.91 -4.90
C TYR A 516 4.17 -32.55 -4.98
N PRO A 517 5.20 -31.82 -5.43
CA PRO A 517 6.52 -32.38 -5.79
C PRO A 517 7.35 -32.91 -4.61
N GLN A 518 6.91 -32.71 -3.36
CA GLN A 518 7.57 -33.23 -2.15
C GLN A 518 6.80 -34.37 -1.48
N SER A 519 5.62 -34.75 -2.00
CA SER A 519 4.73 -35.72 -1.36
C SER A 519 5.00 -37.16 -1.83
N ARG A 520 4.91 -38.14 -0.92
CA ARG A 520 4.91 -39.55 -1.33
C ARG A 520 3.56 -39.88 -1.97
N ILE A 521 3.54 -40.16 -3.27
CA ILE A 521 2.33 -40.60 -3.98
C ILE A 521 2.22 -42.13 -3.92
N VAL A 522 1.00 -42.62 -3.71
CA VAL A 522 0.66 -44.04 -3.60
C VAL A 522 -0.61 -44.31 -4.39
N LEU A 523 -0.62 -45.37 -5.21
CA LEU A 523 -1.81 -45.86 -5.91
C LEU A 523 -2.16 -47.26 -5.38
N SER A 524 -3.38 -47.49 -4.90
CA SER A 524 -3.84 -48.84 -4.60
C SER A 524 -4.52 -49.51 -5.78
N GLY A 525 -4.46 -50.84 -5.83
CA GLY A 525 -5.30 -51.63 -6.72
C GLY A 525 -6.75 -51.68 -6.23
N VAL A 526 -7.66 -52.17 -7.07
CA VAL A 526 -9.08 -52.30 -6.68
C VAL A 526 -9.24 -53.37 -5.61
N ILE A 527 -9.89 -53.03 -4.49
CA ILE A 527 -10.22 -53.99 -3.44
C ILE A 527 -11.19 -55.05 -3.97
N SER A 528 -10.84 -56.34 -3.86
CA SER A 528 -11.60 -57.43 -4.49
C SER A 528 -11.64 -58.73 -3.68
N LYS A 529 -12.65 -59.56 -3.98
CA LYS A 529 -12.74 -60.97 -3.57
C LYS A 529 -11.94 -61.83 -4.56
N LYS A 530 -11.48 -63.00 -4.13
CA LYS A 530 -10.74 -63.94 -5.00
C LYS A 530 -11.60 -64.32 -6.23
N GLY A 531 -11.03 -64.18 -7.43
CA GLY A 531 -11.71 -64.50 -8.70
C GLY A 531 -12.57 -63.37 -9.28
N ALA A 532 -12.44 -62.13 -8.80
CA ALA A 532 -13.18 -60.97 -9.30
C ALA A 532 -12.61 -60.40 -10.62
N THR A 533 -12.54 -61.23 -11.67
CA THR A 533 -11.82 -61.02 -12.95
C THR A 533 -12.08 -59.68 -13.67
N ALA A 534 -13.20 -59.01 -13.39
CA ALA A 534 -13.51 -57.68 -13.90
C ALA A 534 -12.77 -56.57 -13.13
N ARG A 535 -12.76 -56.60 -11.79
CA ARG A 535 -11.95 -55.70 -10.94
C ARG A 535 -10.46 -56.02 -11.05
N ASP A 536 -10.12 -57.28 -11.25
CA ASP A 536 -8.74 -57.70 -11.41
C ASP A 536 -8.09 -57.04 -12.65
N ARG A 537 -8.76 -57.00 -13.81
CA ARG A 537 -8.24 -56.31 -15.00
C ARG A 537 -8.00 -54.81 -14.81
N VAL A 538 -8.84 -54.15 -14.00
CA VAL A 538 -8.62 -52.74 -13.60
C VAL A 538 -7.35 -52.64 -12.74
N ALA A 539 -7.17 -53.54 -11.78
CA ALA A 539 -5.97 -53.57 -10.94
C ALA A 539 -4.68 -53.82 -11.74
N ASP A 540 -4.67 -54.71 -12.75
CA ASP A 540 -3.49 -54.92 -13.61
C ASP A 540 -3.12 -53.66 -14.42
N ALA A 541 -4.13 -52.92 -14.90
CA ALA A 541 -3.94 -51.67 -15.62
C ALA A 541 -3.37 -50.57 -14.72
N LEU A 542 -3.88 -50.45 -13.48
CA LEU A 542 -3.36 -49.52 -12.47
C LEU A 542 -1.93 -49.88 -12.05
N GLU A 543 -1.62 -51.16 -11.86
CA GLU A 543 -0.26 -51.65 -11.54
C GLU A 543 0.73 -51.37 -12.68
N GLN A 544 0.32 -51.54 -13.94
CA GLN A 544 1.14 -51.19 -15.09
C GLN A 544 1.49 -49.70 -15.09
N VAL A 545 0.52 -48.82 -14.82
CA VAL A 545 0.76 -47.37 -14.77
C VAL A 545 1.63 -46.99 -13.58
N ALA A 546 1.35 -47.50 -12.38
CA ALA A 546 2.14 -47.21 -11.18
C ALA A 546 3.63 -47.53 -11.40
N ARG A 547 3.93 -48.67 -12.02
CA ARG A 547 5.30 -49.07 -12.39
C ARG A 547 5.94 -48.16 -13.46
N VAL A 548 5.19 -47.73 -14.47
CA VAL A 548 5.68 -46.82 -15.53
C VAL A 548 5.93 -45.41 -14.98
N GLU A 549 5.07 -44.95 -14.07
CA GLU A 549 5.16 -43.66 -13.42
C GLU A 549 6.08 -43.65 -12.18
N GLY A 550 6.60 -44.79 -11.72
CA GLY A 550 7.44 -44.86 -10.51
C GLY A 550 6.71 -44.46 -9.22
N VAL A 551 5.44 -44.87 -9.08
CA VAL A 551 4.58 -44.62 -7.92
C VAL A 551 4.38 -45.93 -7.16
N GLU A 552 4.39 -45.90 -5.83
CA GLU A 552 4.22 -47.13 -5.03
C GLU A 552 2.82 -47.72 -5.23
N PHE A 553 2.78 -49.03 -5.54
CA PHE A 553 1.55 -49.75 -5.81
C PHE A 553 1.16 -50.67 -4.67
N VAL A 554 -0.05 -50.49 -4.13
CA VAL A 554 -0.59 -51.32 -3.05
C VAL A 554 -1.63 -52.29 -3.62
N PRO A 555 -1.25 -53.54 -3.98
CA PRO A 555 -2.20 -54.48 -4.57
C PRO A 555 -3.21 -54.98 -3.53
N LEU A 556 -4.49 -54.84 -3.87
CA LEU A 556 -5.66 -55.23 -3.05
C LEU A 556 -6.52 -56.35 -3.68
N ARG A 557 -6.00 -56.97 -4.74
CA ARG A 557 -6.57 -58.16 -5.39
C ARG A 557 -6.79 -59.28 -4.38
N GLY A 558 -8.02 -59.78 -4.28
CA GLY A 558 -8.39 -60.91 -3.43
C GLY A 558 -8.35 -60.65 -1.93
N LYS A 559 -7.96 -59.44 -1.46
CA LYS A 559 -7.73 -59.16 -0.04
C LYS A 559 -8.98 -59.27 0.84
N ILE A 560 -10.18 -59.10 0.27
CA ILE A 560 -11.43 -59.36 1.01
C ILE A 560 -11.46 -60.83 1.48
N THR A 561 -11.08 -61.77 0.60
CA THR A 561 -11.06 -63.21 0.89
C THR A 561 -9.87 -63.60 1.77
N GLU A 562 -8.70 -62.98 1.54
CA GLU A 562 -7.49 -63.20 2.33
C GLU A 562 -7.66 -62.78 3.80
N TRP A 563 -8.41 -61.70 4.05
CA TRP A 563 -8.69 -61.16 5.39
C TRP A 563 -10.07 -61.57 5.93
N HIS A 564 -10.69 -62.59 5.30
CA HIS A 564 -11.96 -63.21 5.69
C HIS A 564 -13.11 -62.22 5.92
N ALA A 565 -13.20 -61.19 5.07
CA ALA A 565 -14.06 -60.03 5.22
C ALA A 565 -15.34 -60.07 4.36
N GLU A 566 -15.66 -61.19 3.69
CA GLU A 566 -16.90 -61.30 2.88
C GLU A 566 -18.17 -61.18 3.71
N GLY A 567 -18.18 -61.67 4.96
CA GLY A 567 -19.34 -61.61 5.85
C GLY A 567 -19.66 -60.20 6.34
N ASP A 568 -18.73 -59.26 6.17
CA ASP A 568 -18.83 -57.88 6.61
C ASP A 568 -19.30 -56.94 5.49
N LEU A 569 -19.71 -57.47 4.32
CA LEU A 569 -20.16 -56.69 3.17
C LEU A 569 -21.68 -56.50 3.14
N VAL A 570 -22.16 -55.25 3.17
CA VAL A 570 -23.60 -54.93 3.26
C VAL A 570 -24.36 -55.05 1.93
N ASP A 571 -23.71 -54.75 0.80
CA ASP A 571 -24.26 -54.86 -0.57
C ASP A 571 -23.38 -55.77 -1.47
N GLY A 572 -22.49 -56.54 -0.86
CA GLY A 572 -21.45 -57.31 -1.55
C GLY A 572 -20.28 -56.49 -2.11
N LYS A 573 -20.22 -55.16 -1.84
CA LYS A 573 -19.14 -54.24 -2.27
C LYS A 573 -18.59 -53.38 -1.13
N HIS A 574 -19.45 -52.83 -0.27
CA HIS A 574 -19.11 -51.92 0.84
C HIS A 574 -19.11 -52.68 2.16
N PHE A 575 -18.23 -52.28 3.08
CA PHE A 575 -18.13 -52.88 4.41
C PHE A 575 -19.18 -52.31 5.37
N SER A 576 -19.47 -53.04 6.44
CA SER A 576 -20.41 -52.63 7.47
C SER A 576 -19.83 -51.56 8.40
N ALA A 577 -20.65 -50.57 8.71
CA ALA A 577 -20.37 -49.52 9.69
C ALA A 577 -20.67 -50.02 11.12
N PRO A 578 -19.77 -49.84 12.11
CA PRO A 578 -18.33 -49.59 11.99
C PRO A 578 -17.51 -50.89 11.79
N THR A 579 -18.10 -52.06 12.10
CA THR A 579 -17.40 -53.32 12.36
C THR A 579 -16.55 -53.83 11.19
N GLY A 580 -17.10 -53.81 9.98
CA GLY A 580 -16.39 -54.24 8.77
C GLY A 580 -15.26 -53.28 8.42
N HIS A 581 -15.47 -51.97 8.62
CA HIS A 581 -14.43 -50.97 8.46
C HIS A 581 -13.29 -51.12 9.48
N GLU A 582 -13.60 -51.48 10.72
CA GLU A 582 -12.62 -51.74 11.79
C GLU A 582 -11.79 -53.00 11.52
N LYS A 583 -12.45 -54.11 11.17
CA LYS A 583 -11.80 -55.37 10.78
C LYS A 583 -10.87 -55.19 9.58
N MET A 584 -11.33 -54.48 8.55
CA MET A 584 -10.51 -54.15 7.38
C MET A 584 -9.34 -53.21 7.72
N ALA A 585 -9.53 -52.22 8.59
CA ALA A 585 -8.44 -51.35 9.04
C ALA A 585 -7.37 -52.12 9.83
N ALA A 586 -7.76 -53.06 10.68
CA ALA A 586 -6.85 -53.89 11.46
C ALA A 586 -5.93 -54.75 10.57
N ALA A 587 -6.45 -55.30 9.47
CA ALA A 587 -5.66 -56.03 8.47
C ALA A 587 -4.86 -55.09 7.54
N TYR A 588 -5.45 -53.98 7.12
CA TYR A 588 -4.84 -53.09 6.12
C TYR A 588 -3.72 -52.22 6.69
N THR A 589 -3.83 -51.72 7.93
CA THR A 589 -2.82 -50.85 8.55
C THR A 589 -1.40 -51.44 8.54
N PRO A 590 -1.14 -52.68 9.01
CA PRO A 590 0.20 -53.26 8.95
C PRO A 590 0.66 -53.54 7.51
N TYR A 591 -0.25 -53.96 6.62
CA TYR A 591 0.06 -54.22 5.21
C TYR A 591 0.46 -52.94 4.47
N LEU A 592 -0.24 -51.83 4.69
CA LEU A 592 0.13 -50.53 4.15
C LEU A 592 1.44 -50.03 4.76
N ARG A 593 1.67 -50.22 6.08
CA ARG A 593 2.96 -49.88 6.72
C ARG A 593 4.13 -50.59 6.04
N GLU A 594 3.99 -51.87 5.74
CA GLU A 594 5.03 -52.67 5.07
C GLU A 594 5.31 -52.21 3.63
N ARG A 595 4.29 -51.72 2.92
CA ARG A 595 4.42 -51.12 1.58
C ARG A 595 5.12 -49.77 1.64
N LEU A 596 4.80 -48.93 2.63
CA LEU A 596 5.42 -47.62 2.81
C LEU A 596 6.80 -47.66 3.48
N ALA A 597 7.25 -48.83 3.95
CA ALA A 597 8.62 -49.08 4.40
C ALA A 597 9.58 -49.49 3.26
N ARG A 598 9.07 -49.63 2.04
CA ARG A 598 9.81 -49.87 0.80
C ARG A 598 9.99 -48.56 0.02
#